data_AF-A0A7H0M8E4-F1
#
_entry.id   AF-A0A7H0M8E4-F1
#
_cell.length_a   1.000
_cell.length_b   1.000
_cell.length_c   1.000
_cell.angle_alpha   90.00
_cell.angle_beta   90.00
_cell.angle_gamma   90.00
#
_symmetry.space_group_name_H-M   'P 1'
#
loop_
_entity.id
_entity.type
_entity.pdbx_description
1 polymer ?
#
loop_
_entity_poly.entity_id
_entity_poly.type
_entity_poly.pdbx_seq_one_letter_code
_entity_poly.pdbx_strand_id
1 'polypeptide(L)'
;MGRIFFVDFYLSNNGGYFSNGAFFYRDKILSRTPDDYSLLEIEGFYFIEGESCFESEYLLSINEVLSRRVRYSQFIKDFAKEHIPFAVDAGDNDYWINTNTGEIKYIRRDLEDQVIEVAPTFYDFCINIEPGRRV
;
A
#
# COMPACT_ATOMS: atom_id res chain seq x y z
N MET A 1 14.02 9.48 -5.21
CA MET A 1 14.24 9.27 -3.77
C MET A 1 13.34 8.17 -3.20
N GLY A 2 12.05 8.09 -3.54
CA GLY A 2 11.12 7.07 -3.00
C GLY A 2 11.53 5.60 -3.17
N ARG A 3 12.12 5.21 -4.32
CA ARG A 3 12.53 3.80 -4.57
C ARG A 3 13.64 3.29 -3.64
N ILE A 4 14.63 4.14 -3.35
CA ILE A 4 15.73 3.78 -2.44
C ILE A 4 15.15 3.58 -1.03
N PHE A 5 14.29 4.50 -0.59
CA PHE A 5 13.62 4.41 0.70
C PHE A 5 12.74 3.15 0.83
N PHE A 6 12.07 2.73 -0.25
CA PHE A 6 11.30 1.48 -0.27
C PHE A 6 12.19 0.26 0.00
N VAL A 7 13.33 0.17 -0.68
CA VAL A 7 14.29 -0.92 -0.47
C VAL A 7 14.83 -0.88 0.97
N ASP A 8 15.23 0.28 1.46
CA ASP A 8 15.76 0.45 2.82
C ASP A 8 14.75 0.05 3.90
N PHE A 9 13.47 0.41 3.69
CA PHE A 9 12.38 0.02 4.57
C PHE A 9 12.24 -1.51 4.66
N TYR A 10 12.25 -2.19 3.51
CA TYR A 10 12.10 -3.65 3.46
C TYR A 10 13.35 -4.40 3.96
N LEU A 11 14.55 -3.84 3.77
CA LEU A 11 15.78 -4.37 4.38
C LEU A 11 15.77 -4.26 5.91
N SER A 12 15.11 -3.25 6.47
CA SER A 12 15.13 -2.98 7.91
C SER A 12 13.96 -3.62 8.67
N ASN A 13 12.78 -3.71 8.05
CA ASN A 13 11.53 -4.13 8.72
C ASN A 13 10.89 -5.37 8.08
N ASN A 14 11.01 -5.52 6.76
CA ASN A 14 10.33 -6.53 5.94
C ASN A 14 8.81 -6.67 6.20
N GLY A 15 8.08 -5.55 6.14
CA GLY A 15 6.64 -5.51 6.42
C GLY A 15 6.32 -5.04 7.85
N GLY A 16 5.06 -5.21 8.27
CA GLY A 16 4.61 -4.83 9.62
C GLY A 16 3.10 -4.70 9.74
N TYR A 17 2.55 -4.97 10.92
CA TYR A 17 1.11 -4.91 11.20
C TYR A 17 0.81 -3.83 12.23
N PHE A 18 -0.22 -3.02 11.99
CA PHE A 18 -0.69 -1.97 12.88
C PHE A 18 -1.89 -2.45 13.68
N SER A 19 -1.67 -2.96 14.90
CA SER A 19 -2.72 -3.54 15.74
C SER A 19 -3.85 -2.57 16.12
N ASN A 20 -3.63 -1.26 16.04
CA ASN A 20 -4.64 -0.23 16.29
C ASN A 20 -5.04 0.52 15.00
N GLY A 21 -4.62 0.01 13.83
CA GLY A 21 -4.66 0.73 12.56
C GLY A 21 -3.68 1.91 12.52
N ALA A 22 -3.45 2.40 11.32
CA ALA A 22 -2.77 3.66 11.07
C ALA A 22 -3.53 4.46 10.00
N PHE A 23 -3.35 5.77 9.96
CA PHE A 23 -4.18 6.67 9.16
C PHE A 23 -3.34 7.54 8.24
N PHE A 24 -3.88 7.84 7.06
CA PHE A 24 -3.23 8.67 6.06
C PHE A 24 -4.21 9.70 5.51
N TYR A 25 -3.79 10.97 5.49
CA TYR A 25 -4.61 12.11 5.04
C TYR A 25 -4.12 12.63 3.68
N ARG A 26 -4.63 12.04 2.59
CA ARG A 26 -4.08 12.31 1.23
C ARG A 26 -4.39 13.72 0.73
N ASP A 27 -5.50 14.31 1.16
CA ASP A 27 -5.95 15.64 0.77
C ASP A 27 -4.89 16.71 1.14
N LYS A 28 -4.20 16.51 2.25
CA LYS A 28 -3.13 17.41 2.72
C LYS A 28 -1.87 17.31 1.89
N ILE A 29 -1.47 16.08 1.55
CA ILE A 29 -0.24 15.83 0.79
C ILE A 29 -0.42 16.25 -0.66
N LEU A 30 -1.60 16.02 -1.24
CA LEU A 30 -1.90 16.34 -2.62
C LEU A 30 -2.50 17.75 -2.80
N SER A 31 -2.70 18.50 -1.71
CA SER A 31 -3.36 19.82 -1.72
C SER A 31 -4.71 19.81 -2.47
N ARG A 32 -5.55 18.82 -2.18
CA ARG A 32 -6.83 18.58 -2.86
C ARG A 32 -8.02 18.94 -1.97
N THR A 33 -9.16 19.20 -2.61
CA THR A 33 -10.45 19.29 -1.89
C THR A 33 -10.78 17.94 -1.25
N PRO A 34 -11.23 17.92 0.02
CA PRO A 34 -11.63 16.67 0.66
C PRO A 34 -12.73 15.92 -0.09
N ASP A 35 -12.63 14.59 -0.06
CA ASP A 35 -13.49 13.59 -0.69
C ASP A 35 -13.54 12.32 0.18
N ASP A 36 -14.28 11.32 -0.28
CA ASP A 36 -14.47 10.05 0.43
C ASP A 36 -13.16 9.27 0.68
N TYR A 37 -12.09 9.60 -0.05
CA TYR A 37 -10.77 8.97 0.06
C TYR A 37 -9.74 9.85 0.76
N SER A 38 -10.17 10.96 1.38
CA SER A 38 -9.24 11.89 2.03
C SER A 38 -8.57 11.28 3.25
N LEU A 39 -9.31 10.45 3.99
CA LEU A 39 -8.79 9.63 5.08
C LEU A 39 -8.74 8.18 4.63
N LEU A 40 -7.55 7.58 4.63
CA LEU A 40 -7.33 6.18 4.34
C LEU A 40 -6.76 5.48 5.57
N GLU A 41 -7.20 4.25 5.81
CA GLU A 41 -6.67 3.39 6.88
C GLU A 41 -5.63 2.42 6.31
N ILE A 42 -4.56 2.21 7.06
CA ILE A 42 -3.51 1.25 6.76
C ILE A 42 -3.49 0.25 7.91
N GLU A 43 -3.77 -1.00 7.61
CA GLU A 43 -3.72 -2.09 8.58
C GLU A 43 -2.32 -2.71 8.62
N GLY A 44 -1.60 -2.75 7.49
CA GLY A 44 -0.24 -3.27 7.50
C GLY A 44 0.47 -3.18 6.17
N PHE A 45 1.76 -3.51 6.23
CA PHE A 45 2.67 -3.67 5.11
C PHE A 45 2.92 -5.16 4.88
N TYR A 46 2.57 -5.65 3.69
CA TYR A 46 2.90 -7.01 3.27
C TYR A 46 4.41 -7.25 3.33
N PHE A 47 4.81 -8.47 3.66
CA PHE A 47 6.22 -8.85 3.74
C PHE A 47 6.72 -9.41 2.40
N ILE A 48 8.03 -9.35 2.19
CA ILE A 48 8.70 -10.08 1.10
C ILE A 48 9.09 -11.46 1.63
N GLU A 49 8.66 -12.51 0.93
CA GLU A 49 9.12 -13.88 1.18
C GLU A 49 10.64 -13.97 1.03
N GLY A 50 11.30 -14.52 2.06
CA GLY A 50 12.73 -14.84 2.05
C GLY A 50 12.96 -16.34 2.28
N GLU A 51 14.23 -16.73 2.42
CA GLU A 51 14.59 -18.14 2.72
C GLU A 51 14.18 -18.57 4.14
N SER A 52 13.99 -17.63 5.07
CA SER A 52 13.42 -17.92 6.39
C SER A 52 11.90 -17.93 6.32
N CYS A 53 11.28 -18.94 6.92
CA CYS A 53 9.83 -19.14 7.06
C CYS A 53 9.18 -18.03 7.91
N PHE A 54 9.21 -16.79 7.45
CA PHE A 54 8.45 -15.70 8.04
C PHE A 54 6.99 -15.91 7.65
N GLU A 55 6.25 -16.57 8.54
CA GLU A 55 4.80 -16.69 8.45
C GLU A 55 4.20 -15.63 9.37
N SER A 56 3.41 -14.72 8.80
CA SER A 56 2.57 -13.80 9.57
C SER A 56 1.18 -14.41 9.71
N GLU A 57 0.63 -14.39 10.93
CA GLU A 57 -0.77 -14.79 11.18
C GLU A 57 -1.78 -13.82 10.54
N TYR A 58 -1.36 -12.59 10.25
CA TYR A 58 -2.25 -11.49 9.84
C TYR A 58 -2.04 -11.04 8.40
N LEU A 59 -0.84 -11.21 7.85
CA LEU A 59 -0.47 -10.66 6.55
C LEU A 59 -0.01 -11.77 5.60
N LEU A 60 -0.29 -11.56 4.32
CA LEU A 60 0.24 -12.38 3.23
C LEU A 60 1.54 -11.76 2.70
N SER A 61 2.32 -12.55 1.97
CA SER A 61 3.47 -12.02 1.25
C SER A 61 3.04 -11.20 0.04
N ILE A 62 3.90 -10.28 -0.41
CA ILE A 62 3.68 -9.51 -1.64
C ILE A 62 3.44 -10.43 -2.84
N ASN A 63 4.21 -11.52 -2.97
CA ASN A 63 4.08 -12.46 -4.08
C ASN A 63 2.74 -13.17 -4.04
N GLU A 64 2.30 -13.60 -2.85
CA GLU A 64 1.03 -14.28 -2.68
C GLU A 64 -0.13 -13.34 -3.00
N VAL A 65 -0.13 -12.12 -2.45
CA VAL A 65 -1.14 -11.08 -2.75
C VAL A 65 -1.19 -10.83 -4.24
N LEU A 66 -0.04 -10.53 -4.87
CA LEU A 66 0.05 -10.27 -6.30
C LEU A 66 -0.53 -11.44 -7.12
N SER A 67 -0.16 -12.68 -6.78
CA SER A 67 -0.64 -13.88 -7.48
C SER A 67 -2.16 -14.09 -7.38
N ARG A 68 -2.77 -13.65 -6.28
CA ARG A 68 -4.22 -13.63 -6.09
C ARG A 68 -4.84 -12.50 -6.90
N ARG A 69 -4.27 -11.28 -6.80
CA ARG A 69 -4.83 -10.08 -7.43
C ARG A 69 -4.88 -10.15 -8.94
N VAL A 70 -3.80 -10.61 -9.58
CA VAL A 70 -3.74 -10.74 -11.05
C VAL A 70 -4.73 -11.76 -11.61
N ARG A 71 -5.46 -12.52 -10.80
CA ARG A 71 -6.49 -13.45 -11.29
C ARG A 71 -7.88 -12.80 -11.43
N TYR A 72 -8.12 -11.66 -10.78
CA TYR A 72 -9.47 -11.06 -10.74
C TYR A 72 -9.88 -10.41 -12.05
N SER A 73 -9.01 -9.59 -12.65
CA SER A 73 -9.35 -8.86 -13.87
C SER A 73 -8.15 -8.59 -14.76
N GLN A 74 -8.43 -8.30 -16.04
CA GLN A 74 -7.40 -7.90 -17.00
C GLN A 74 -6.78 -6.54 -16.63
N PHE A 75 -7.58 -5.64 -16.07
CA PHE A 75 -7.10 -4.35 -15.57
C PHE A 75 -5.99 -4.53 -14.53
N ILE A 76 -6.23 -5.34 -13.49
CA ILE A 76 -5.23 -5.59 -12.45
C ILE A 76 -3.99 -6.29 -13.01
N LYS A 77 -4.15 -7.23 -13.95
CA LYS A 77 -3.01 -7.86 -14.65
C LYS A 77 -2.13 -6.83 -15.36
N ASP A 78 -2.74 -5.86 -16.04
CA ASP A 78 -2.01 -4.82 -16.76
C ASP A 78 -1.40 -3.80 -15.80
N PHE A 79 -2.13 -3.40 -14.76
CA PHE A 79 -1.65 -2.50 -13.71
C PHE A 79 -0.42 -3.06 -12.98
N ALA A 80 -0.44 -4.36 -12.69
CA ALA A 80 0.64 -5.10 -12.04
C ALA A 80 1.95 -5.17 -12.83
N LYS A 81 1.97 -4.80 -14.12
CA LYS A 81 3.21 -4.73 -14.91
C LYS A 81 4.16 -3.65 -14.40
N GLU A 82 3.61 -2.58 -13.84
CA GLU A 82 4.36 -1.43 -13.35
C GLU A 82 4.14 -1.16 -11.86
N HIS A 83 3.23 -1.91 -11.21
CA HIS A 83 2.88 -1.70 -9.82
C HIS A 83 2.91 -3.00 -9.02
N ILE A 84 3.29 -2.90 -7.75
CA ILE A 84 3.32 -4.02 -6.81
C ILE A 84 2.48 -3.66 -5.58
N PRO A 85 1.60 -4.55 -5.09
CA PRO A 85 0.88 -4.32 -3.85
C PRO A 85 1.86 -4.46 -2.68
N PHE A 86 1.85 -3.53 -1.75
CA PHE A 86 2.83 -3.53 -0.64
C PHE A 86 2.20 -3.28 0.73
N ALA A 87 0.99 -2.74 0.79
CA ALA A 87 0.25 -2.51 2.03
C ALA A 87 -1.24 -2.75 1.84
N VAL A 88 -1.97 -2.86 2.95
CA VAL A 88 -3.38 -3.24 3.00
C VAL A 88 -4.15 -2.41 4.01
N ASP A 89 -5.45 -2.23 3.77
CA ASP A 89 -6.42 -1.76 4.77
C ASP A 89 -7.22 -2.91 5.40
N ALA A 90 -8.02 -2.62 6.41
CA ALA A 90 -8.85 -3.62 7.08
C ALA A 90 -9.96 -4.24 6.19
N GLY A 91 -10.15 -3.71 4.97
CA GLY A 91 -11.11 -4.19 3.98
C GLY A 91 -10.50 -5.10 2.92
N ASP A 92 -9.25 -5.55 3.10
CA ASP A 92 -8.45 -6.28 2.09
C ASP A 92 -8.22 -5.46 0.81
N ASN A 93 -8.29 -4.13 0.86
CA ASN A 93 -7.95 -3.27 -0.27
C ASN A 93 -6.46 -2.92 -0.24
N ASP A 94 -5.87 -2.83 -1.42
CA ASP A 94 -4.42 -2.78 -1.55
C ASP A 94 -3.92 -1.38 -1.85
N TYR A 95 -2.79 -1.04 -1.24
CA TYR A 95 -1.92 0.04 -1.66
C TYR A 95 -0.85 -0.52 -2.60
N TRP A 96 -0.64 0.19 -3.70
CA TRP A 96 0.25 -0.19 -4.79
C TRP A 96 1.34 0.85 -4.98
N ILE A 97 2.57 0.40 -5.10
CA ILE A 97 3.71 1.26 -5.44
C ILE A 97 4.04 1.09 -6.93
N ASN A 98 4.17 2.19 -7.65
CA ASN A 98 4.74 2.17 -9.00
C ASN A 98 6.25 1.91 -8.92
N THR A 99 6.73 0.86 -9.57
CA THR A 99 8.14 0.42 -9.49
C THR A 99 9.12 1.34 -10.23
N ASN A 100 8.61 2.20 -11.11
CA ASN A 100 9.40 3.16 -11.88
C ASN A 100 9.48 4.52 -11.19
N THR A 101 8.37 5.02 -10.65
CA THR A 101 8.27 6.37 -10.07
C THR A 101 8.34 6.38 -8.54
N GLY A 102 7.88 5.31 -7.89
CA GLY A 102 7.67 5.24 -6.45
C GLY A 102 6.38 5.90 -5.98
N GLU A 103 5.49 6.31 -6.90
CA GLU A 103 4.15 6.81 -6.58
C GLU A 103 3.30 5.75 -5.90
N ILE A 104 2.45 6.18 -4.97
CA ILE A 104 1.54 5.30 -4.24
C ILE A 104 0.11 5.53 -4.74
N LYS A 105 -0.53 4.42 -5.11
CA LYS A 105 -1.94 4.36 -5.49
C LYS A 105 -2.68 3.41 -4.54
N TYR A 106 -4.00 3.51 -4.50
CA TYR A 106 -4.90 2.65 -3.75
C TYR A 106 -5.99 2.15 -4.69
N ILE A 107 -6.31 0.87 -4.60
CA ILE A 107 -7.35 0.23 -5.39
C ILE A 107 -8.27 -0.53 -4.46
N ARG A 108 -9.56 -0.20 -4.53
CA ARG A 108 -10.60 -0.99 -3.88
C ARG A 108 -10.89 -2.25 -4.68
N ARG A 109 -11.03 -3.37 -3.99
CA ARG A 109 -11.29 -4.66 -4.63
C ARG A 109 -12.68 -4.77 -5.24
N ASP A 110 -13.65 -4.06 -4.68
CA ASP A 110 -15.01 -4.02 -5.20
C ASP A 110 -15.20 -3.00 -6.34
N LEU A 111 -14.21 -2.13 -6.57
CA LEU A 111 -14.21 -1.06 -7.56
C LEU A 111 -12.85 -1.02 -8.29
N GLU A 112 -12.46 -2.14 -8.90
CA GLU A 112 -11.11 -2.36 -9.40
C GLU A 112 -10.66 -1.39 -10.51
N ASP A 113 -11.59 -0.69 -11.19
CA ASP A 113 -11.30 0.33 -12.20
C ASP A 113 -11.10 1.74 -11.63
N GLN A 114 -11.26 1.91 -10.31
CA GLN A 114 -11.06 3.18 -9.63
C GLN A 114 -9.69 3.23 -8.94
N VAL A 115 -8.69 3.78 -9.63
CA VAL A 115 -7.36 4.03 -9.06
C VAL A 115 -7.35 5.35 -8.32
N ILE A 116 -7.10 5.30 -7.01
CA ILE A 116 -6.99 6.47 -6.15
C ILE A 116 -5.51 6.82 -5.97
N GLU A 117 -5.15 8.07 -6.23
CA GLU A 117 -3.79 8.55 -5.95
C GLU A 117 -3.60 8.81 -4.46
N VAL A 118 -2.55 8.29 -3.84
CA VAL A 118 -2.36 8.41 -2.39
C VAL A 118 -1.22 9.35 -2.06
N ALA A 119 -0.03 9.07 -2.58
CA ALA A 119 1.17 9.85 -2.28
C ALA A 119 2.08 9.91 -3.51
N PRO A 120 2.83 11.02 -3.70
CA PRO A 120 3.74 11.17 -4.83
C PRO A 120 4.97 10.28 -4.71
N THR A 121 5.39 9.92 -3.49
CA THR A 121 6.46 8.96 -3.26
C THR A 121 6.19 8.06 -2.06
N PHE A 122 6.83 6.90 -2.01
CA PHE A 122 6.81 6.02 -0.84
C PHE A 122 7.36 6.69 0.43
N TYR A 123 8.34 7.60 0.31
CA TYR A 123 8.82 8.38 1.45
C TYR A 123 7.71 9.28 2.00
N ASP A 124 7.04 10.04 1.13
CA ASP A 124 5.92 10.90 1.52
C ASP A 124 4.76 10.10 2.11
N PHE A 125 4.55 8.87 1.63
CA PHE A 125 3.60 7.95 2.25
C PHE A 125 3.99 7.64 3.69
N CYS A 126 5.18 7.08 3.92
CA CYS A 126 5.60 6.62 5.25
C CYS A 126 5.68 7.74 6.29
N ILE A 127 6.24 8.90 5.95
CA ILE A 127 6.45 9.98 6.94
C ILE A 127 5.16 10.72 7.33
N ASN A 128 4.06 10.49 6.61
CA ASN A 128 2.75 11.11 6.90
C ASN A 128 1.72 10.09 7.43
N ILE A 129 2.14 8.87 7.75
CA ILE A 129 1.30 7.92 8.47
C ILE A 129 1.13 8.41 9.92
N GLU A 130 -0.12 8.46 10.37
CA GLU A 130 -0.48 8.88 11.71
C GLU A 130 -0.98 7.68 12.54
N PRO A 131 -0.57 7.54 13.81
CA PRO A 131 -0.98 6.42 14.66
C PRO A 131 -2.43 6.53 15.16
N GLY A 132 -3.14 7.61 14.84
CA GLY A 132 -4.52 7.84 15.28
C GLY A 132 -5.24 8.82 14.38
N ARG A 133 -6.58 8.76 14.41
CA ARG A 133 -7.42 9.74 13.70
C ARG A 133 -7.28 11.10 14.37
N ARG A 134 -7.17 12.15 13.56
CA ARG A 134 -7.31 13.53 14.01
C ARG A 134 -8.73 13.75 14.54
N VAL A 135 -8.81 14.41 15.69
CA VAL A 135 -10.06 14.80 16.36
C VAL A 135 -10.51 16.16 15.84
#